data_AF-A0A812DT37-F1
#
_entry.id   AF-A0A812DT37-F1
#
_cell.length_a   1.000
_cell.length_b   1.000
_cell.length_c   1.000
_cell.angle_alpha   90.00
_cell.angle_beta   90.00
_cell.angle_gamma   90.00
#
_symmetry.space_group_name_H-M   'P 1'
#
loop_
_entity.id
_entity.type
_entity.pdbx_description
1 polymer ?
#
loop_
_entity_poly.entity_id
_entity_poly.type
_entity_poly.pdbx_seq_one_letter_code
_entity_poly.pdbx_strand_id
1 'polypeptide(L)'
;MRWVDPLKTIKKQCRGPTYEFYFRVKFYVSDPSKLSEEYTRYHFFLQLKKDLVEGRLVCPHSTSALLSSYAIQSELGDYNTDEHKGDYLSEFRFIPSQTAEFERQVIEYHKQHRGQTPAEAEYCFLERAKRLEMYGVDLHNARDQSNLEIQLGVTSAGLVVFQNFVKINTFSW
;
A
#
# COMPACT_ATOMS: atom_id res chain seq x y z
N MET A 1 15.88 -2.55 0.90
CA MET A 1 16.13 -1.10 1.15
C MET A 1 16.64 -0.95 2.58
N ARG A 2 17.35 0.14 2.90
CA ARG A 2 17.80 0.43 4.27
C ARG A 2 17.40 1.86 4.63
N TRP A 3 16.87 2.05 5.83
CA TRP A 3 16.59 3.38 6.35
C TRP A 3 17.90 4.15 6.57
N VAL A 4 17.93 5.40 6.11
CA VAL A 4 19.02 6.33 6.41
C VAL A 4 18.98 6.67 7.90
N ASP A 5 20.11 6.54 8.59
CA ASP A 5 20.26 6.96 9.97
C ASP A 5 20.44 8.48 10.01
N PRO A 6 19.50 9.25 10.60
CA PRO A 6 19.57 10.70 10.63
C PRO A 6 20.74 11.23 11.48
N LEU A 7 21.35 10.40 12.33
CA LEU A 7 22.47 10.79 13.19
C LEU A 7 23.85 10.59 12.52
N LYS A 8 23.89 10.02 11.30
CA LYS A 8 25.13 9.75 10.57
C LYS A 8 25.15 10.49 9.24
N THR A 9 26.34 10.92 8.82
CA THR A 9 26.50 11.57 7.52
C THR A 9 26.17 10.61 6.37
N ILE A 10 25.59 11.12 5.29
CA ILE A 10 25.25 10.32 4.10
C ILE A 10 26.47 9.56 3.55
N LYS A 11 27.63 10.23 3.48
CA LYS A 11 28.90 9.62 3.02
C LYS A 11 29.32 8.39 3.82
N LYS A 12 28.95 8.28 5.11
CA LYS A 12 29.25 7.12 5.95
C LYS A 12 28.31 5.94 5.72
N GLN A 13 27.16 6.17 5.07
CA GLN A 13 26.08 5.19 4.94
C GLN A 13 25.87 4.72 3.51
N CYS A 14 26.11 5.60 2.53
CA CYS A 14 25.94 5.36 1.12
C CYS A 14 27.30 5.17 0.44
N ARG A 15 27.39 4.15 -0.42
CA ARG A 15 28.58 3.87 -1.25
C ARG A 15 28.17 3.95 -2.71
N GLY A 16 29.05 4.47 -3.56
CA GLY A 16 28.82 4.56 -5.00
C GLY A 16 28.94 5.99 -5.54
N PRO A 17 29.00 6.13 -6.88
CA PRO A 17 29.19 7.41 -7.56
C PRO A 17 27.95 8.31 -7.53
N THR A 18 26.77 7.72 -7.39
CA THR A 18 25.48 8.41 -7.29
C THR A 18 24.69 7.88 -6.10
N TYR A 19 23.91 8.76 -5.46
CA TYR A 19 23.03 8.37 -4.35
C TYR A 19 21.58 8.48 -4.79
N GLU A 20 20.85 7.37 -4.68
CA GLU A 20 19.41 7.33 -4.93
C GLU A 20 18.69 7.13 -3.60
N PHE A 21 17.71 8.00 -3.33
CA PHE A 21 16.91 7.96 -2.12
C PHE A 21 15.43 7.89 -2.49
N TYR A 22 14.68 7.17 -1.67
CA TYR A 22 13.24 7.05 -1.80
C TYR A 22 12.60 7.59 -0.53
N PHE A 23 11.70 8.56 -0.69
CA PHE A 23 10.83 8.97 0.41
C PHE A 23 9.78 7.89 0.66
N ARG A 24 9.67 7.43 1.90
CA ARG A 24 8.85 6.28 2.30
C ARG A 24 8.31 6.47 3.72
N VAL A 25 7.16 5.86 4.02
CA VAL A 25 6.66 5.77 5.40
C VAL A 25 7.46 4.72 6.16
N LYS A 26 8.04 5.13 7.29
CA LYS A 26 8.80 4.23 8.19
C LYS A 26 7.93 3.63 9.29
N PHE A 27 7.06 4.46 9.86
CA PHE A 27 6.19 4.08 10.96
C PHE A 27 4.74 4.26 10.51
N TYR A 28 4.06 3.15 10.28
CA TYR A 28 2.65 3.19 9.95
C TYR A 28 1.85 3.41 11.23
N VAL A 29 0.96 4.39 11.24
CA VAL A 29 0.04 4.59 12.37
C VAL A 29 -1.09 3.57 12.32
N SER A 30 -1.70 3.26 13.46
CA SER A 30 -2.84 2.32 13.49
C SER A 30 -4.05 2.81 12.70
N ASP A 31 -4.24 4.14 12.62
CA ASP A 31 -5.36 4.75 11.91
C ASP A 31 -4.90 5.95 11.06
N PRO A 32 -4.46 5.72 9.80
CA PRO A 32 -3.93 6.77 8.94
C PRO A 32 -4.99 7.79 8.51
N SER A 33 -6.27 7.44 8.55
CA SER A 33 -7.35 8.37 8.15
C SER A 33 -7.57 9.50 9.18
N LYS A 34 -7.09 9.31 10.41
CA LYS A 34 -7.20 10.27 11.53
C LYS A 34 -6.01 11.22 11.66
N LEU A 35 -5.00 11.10 10.80
CA LEU A 35 -3.91 12.08 10.75
C LEU A 35 -4.52 13.47 10.53
N SER A 36 -4.08 14.47 11.29
CA SER A 36 -4.68 15.81 11.28
C SER A 36 -4.58 16.48 9.92
N GLU A 37 -3.39 16.44 9.33
CA GLU A 37 -3.08 17.11 8.08
C GLU A 37 -3.43 16.25 6.87
N GLU A 38 -4.19 16.82 5.94
CA GLU A 38 -4.55 16.19 4.67
C GLU A 38 -3.33 15.78 3.86
N TYR A 39 -2.31 16.64 3.81
CA TYR A 39 -1.08 16.35 3.09
C TYR A 39 -0.34 15.12 3.65
N THR A 40 -0.39 14.92 4.97
CA THR A 40 0.20 13.73 5.60
C THR A 40 -0.63 12.48 5.27
N ARG A 41 -1.96 12.56 5.25
CA ARG A 41 -2.83 11.46 4.78
C ARG A 41 -2.54 11.09 3.33
N TYR A 42 -2.36 12.09 2.46
CA TYR A 42 -2.04 11.89 1.06
C TYR A 42 -0.72 11.11 0.87
N HIS A 43 0.34 11.43 1.63
CA HIS A 43 1.59 10.66 1.59
C HIS A 43 1.44 9.21 2.06
N PHE A 44 0.57 8.97 3.05
CA PHE A 44 0.22 7.60 3.45
C PHE A 44 -0.54 6.86 2.33
N PHE A 45 -1.48 7.53 1.67
CA PHE A 45 -2.20 6.99 0.52
C PHE A 45 -1.22 6.63 -0.61
N LEU A 46 -0.30 7.52 -0.99
CA LEU A 46 0.71 7.26 -2.01
C LEU A 46 1.62 6.08 -1.65
N GLN A 47 2.05 6.00 -0.39
CA GLN A 47 2.86 4.89 0.07
C GLN A 47 2.11 3.55 -0.06
N LEU A 48 0.85 3.50 0.37
CA LEU A 48 0.05 2.26 0.30
C LEU A 48 -0.32 1.89 -1.14
N LYS A 49 -0.60 2.88 -2.00
CA LYS A 49 -0.74 2.67 -3.46
C LYS A 49 0.52 1.98 -4.01
N LYS A 50 1.69 2.45 -3.60
CA LYS A 50 2.98 1.87 -3.98
C LYS A 50 3.20 0.47 -3.36
N ASP A 51 2.76 0.25 -2.13
CA ASP A 51 2.82 -1.07 -1.48
C ASP A 51 1.94 -2.10 -2.20
N LEU A 52 0.78 -1.69 -2.71
CA LEU A 52 -0.11 -2.53 -3.50
C LEU A 52 0.55 -2.94 -4.83
N VAL A 53 1.14 -1.98 -5.54
CA VAL A 53 1.85 -2.21 -6.82
C VAL A 53 3.09 -3.09 -6.64
N GLU A 54 3.85 -2.88 -5.57
CA GLU A 54 5.06 -3.66 -5.26
C GLU A 54 4.73 -5.03 -4.62
N GLY A 55 3.46 -5.34 -4.37
CA GLY A 55 3.02 -6.62 -3.79
C GLY A 55 3.31 -6.76 -2.29
N ARG A 56 3.62 -5.66 -1.60
CA ARG A 56 3.80 -5.64 -0.13
C ARG A 56 2.46 -5.65 0.61
N LEU A 57 1.47 -4.93 0.10
CA LEU A 57 0.13 -4.88 0.68
C LEU A 57 -0.75 -5.98 0.06
N VAL A 58 -0.51 -7.22 0.47
CA VAL A 58 -1.25 -8.37 -0.04
C VAL A 58 -2.69 -8.37 0.51
N CYS A 59 -3.67 -8.47 -0.39
CA CYS A 59 -5.07 -8.58 -0.04
C CYS A 59 -5.87 -9.31 -1.14
N PRO A 60 -7.13 -9.71 -0.88
CA PRO A 60 -7.96 -10.38 -1.88
C PRO A 60 -8.15 -9.52 -3.13
N HIS A 61 -8.25 -10.16 -4.30
CA HIS A 61 -8.37 -9.50 -5.60
C HIS A 61 -9.47 -8.41 -5.64
N SER A 62 -10.65 -8.71 -5.10
CA SER A 62 -11.75 -7.75 -5.02
C SER A 62 -11.43 -6.52 -4.17
N THR A 63 -10.62 -6.70 -3.12
CA THR A 63 -10.19 -5.58 -2.26
C THR A 63 -9.12 -4.75 -2.95
N SER A 64 -8.17 -5.38 -3.63
CA SER A 64 -7.19 -4.68 -4.48
C SER A 64 -7.90 -3.85 -5.56
N ALA A 65 -8.93 -4.40 -6.20
CA ALA A 65 -9.71 -3.68 -7.22
C ALA A 65 -10.47 -2.49 -6.61
N LEU A 66 -11.09 -2.67 -5.45
CA LEU A 66 -11.76 -1.59 -4.73
C LEU A 66 -10.78 -0.47 -4.34
N LEU A 67 -9.63 -0.81 -3.77
CA LEU A 67 -8.59 0.17 -3.43
C LEU A 67 -8.11 0.93 -4.68
N SER A 68 -7.89 0.22 -5.78
CA SER A 68 -7.47 0.82 -7.05
C SER A 68 -8.52 1.78 -7.62
N SER A 69 -9.81 1.48 -7.41
CA SER A 69 -10.89 2.36 -7.85
C SER A 69 -10.94 3.68 -7.09
N TYR A 70 -10.63 3.69 -5.79
CA TYR A 70 -10.47 4.94 -5.04
C TYR A 70 -9.24 5.72 -5.50
N ALA A 71 -8.14 5.02 -5.82
CA ALA A 71 -6.95 5.68 -6.34
C ALA A 71 -7.21 6.36 -7.69
N ILE A 72 -8.02 5.74 -8.55
CA ILE A 72 -8.43 6.34 -9.82
C ILE A 72 -9.43 7.49 -9.63
N GLN A 73 -10.40 7.36 -8.73
CA GLN A 73 -11.30 8.48 -8.41
C GLN A 73 -10.52 9.70 -7.91
N SER A 74 -9.48 9.50 -7.09
CA SER A 74 -8.61 10.59 -6.63
C SER A 74 -7.81 11.22 -7.78
N GLU A 75 -7.33 10.43 -8.73
CA GLU A 75 -6.47 10.91 -9.83
C GLU A 75 -7.25 11.52 -11.00
N LEU A 76 -8.38 10.92 -11.39
CA LEU A 76 -9.15 11.27 -12.59
C LEU A 76 -10.48 11.97 -12.29
N GLY A 77 -10.93 11.96 -11.04
CA GLY A 77 -12.27 12.42 -10.67
C GLY A 77 -13.36 11.44 -11.10
N ASP A 78 -14.56 11.96 -11.37
CA ASP A 78 -15.73 11.12 -11.69
C ASP A 78 -15.58 10.35 -13.00
N TYR A 79 -16.12 9.12 -13.02
CA TYR A 79 -16.22 8.36 -14.25
C TYR A 79 -17.10 9.06 -15.30
N ASN A 80 -16.49 9.49 -16.40
CA ASN A 80 -17.15 9.99 -17.61
C ASN A 80 -17.14 8.94 -18.73
N THR A 81 -18.31 8.57 -19.25
CA THR A 81 -18.43 7.60 -20.36
C THR A 81 -17.77 8.05 -21.65
N ASP A 82 -17.60 9.35 -21.86
CA ASP A 82 -17.01 9.90 -23.08
C ASP A 82 -15.49 9.91 -23.08
N GLU A 83 -14.89 10.11 -21.90
CA GLU A 83 -13.44 10.18 -21.69
C GLU A 83 -12.87 8.81 -21.30
N HIS A 84 -13.58 8.04 -20.48
CA HIS A 84 -13.15 6.74 -19.97
C HIS A 84 -13.67 5.58 -20.83
N LYS A 85 -13.31 5.62 -22.11
CA LYS A 85 -13.60 4.57 -23.10
C LYS A 85 -12.45 3.57 -23.18
N GLY A 86 -12.77 2.34 -23.58
CA GLY A 86 -11.78 1.28 -23.81
C GLY A 86 -10.97 0.95 -22.56
N ASP A 87 -9.66 0.95 -22.73
CA ASP A 87 -8.60 0.53 -21.82
C ASP A 87 -7.88 1.74 -21.20
N TYR A 88 -8.64 2.77 -20.78
CA TYR A 88 -8.09 3.97 -20.12
C TYR A 88 -7.29 3.68 -18.83
N LEU A 89 -7.47 2.48 -18.25
CA LEU A 89 -6.68 2.02 -17.10
C LEU A 89 -5.34 1.37 -17.49
N SER A 90 -5.05 1.18 -18.78
CA SER A 90 -3.83 0.52 -19.25
C SER A 90 -2.54 1.28 -18.91
N GLU A 91 -2.61 2.59 -18.77
CA GLU A 91 -1.49 3.45 -18.34
C GLU A 91 -1.22 3.35 -16.84
N PHE A 92 -2.14 2.77 -16.08
CA PHE A 92 -2.02 2.62 -14.63
C PHE A 92 -1.58 1.22 -14.25
N ARG A 93 -0.63 1.15 -13.33
CA ARG A 93 -0.29 -0.10 -12.65
C ARG A 93 -0.79 -0.05 -11.21
N PHE A 94 -1.67 -0.98 -10.85
CA PHE A 94 -2.21 -1.07 -9.49
C PHE A 94 -1.69 -2.26 -8.70
N ILE A 95 -1.42 -3.38 -9.39
CA ILE A 95 -0.95 -4.63 -8.78
C ILE A 95 0.16 -5.29 -9.63
N PRO A 96 1.00 -6.17 -9.06
CA PRO A 96 2.08 -6.83 -9.79
C PRO A 96 1.63 -7.65 -10.99
N SER A 97 0.42 -8.23 -10.96
CA SER A 97 -0.13 -9.12 -12.00
C SER A 97 -1.51 -8.63 -12.45
N GLN A 98 -1.58 -7.42 -13.00
CA GLN A 98 -2.82 -6.82 -13.49
C GLN A 98 -3.35 -7.56 -14.73
N THR A 99 -4.66 -7.78 -14.76
CA THR A 99 -5.39 -8.47 -15.84
C THR A 99 -6.53 -7.60 -16.35
N ALA A 100 -7.04 -7.88 -17.55
CA ALA A 100 -8.22 -7.19 -18.07
C ALA A 100 -9.49 -7.42 -17.22
N GLU A 101 -9.58 -8.56 -16.53
CA GLU A 101 -10.66 -8.84 -15.58
C GLU A 101 -10.56 -7.94 -14.34
N PHE A 102 -9.34 -7.76 -13.82
CA PHE A 102 -9.08 -6.83 -12.73
C PHE A 102 -9.47 -5.39 -13.12
N GLU A 103 -9.01 -4.92 -14.28
CA GLU A 103 -9.33 -3.57 -14.76
C GLU A 103 -10.84 -3.37 -14.91
N ARG A 104 -11.57 -4.35 -15.46
CA ARG A 104 -13.03 -4.30 -15.53
C ARG A 104 -13.66 -4.12 -14.15
N GLN A 105 -13.17 -4.86 -13.15
CA GLN A 105 -13.66 -4.74 -11.77
C GLN A 105 -13.35 -3.35 -11.18
N VAL A 106 -12.17 -2.79 -11.45
CA VAL A 106 -11.81 -1.42 -11.05
C VAL A 106 -12.76 -0.40 -11.66
N ILE A 107 -13.07 -0.53 -12.96
CA ILE A 107 -14.00 0.37 -13.68
C ILE A 107 -15.41 0.31 -13.06
N GLU A 108 -15.91 -0.89 -12.76
CA GLU A 108 -17.23 -1.04 -12.15
C GLU A 108 -17.32 -0.40 -10.77
N TYR A 109 -16.24 -0.43 -9.98
CA TYR A 109 -16.19 0.31 -8.72
C TYR A 109 -16.02 1.82 -8.93
N HIS A 110 -15.19 2.25 -9.89
CA HIS A 110 -14.97 3.67 -10.20
C HIS A 110 -16.28 4.38 -10.54
N LYS A 111 -17.16 3.74 -11.33
CA LYS A 111 -18.52 4.25 -11.63
C LYS A 111 -19.39 4.52 -10.40
N GLN A 112 -19.12 3.85 -9.28
CA GLN A 112 -19.91 3.95 -8.04
C GLN A 112 -19.43 5.09 -7.13
N HIS A 113 -18.26 5.67 -7.39
CA HIS A 113 -17.66 6.71 -6.53
C HIS A 113 -18.02 8.13 -6.97
N ARG A 114 -18.98 8.27 -7.90
CA ARG A 114 -19.39 9.56 -8.45
C ARG A 114 -19.71 10.58 -7.36
N GLY A 115 -19.14 11.78 -7.49
CA GLY A 115 -19.29 12.89 -6.57
C GLY A 115 -18.31 12.87 -5.40
N GLN A 116 -17.46 11.84 -5.26
CA GLN A 116 -16.38 11.86 -4.28
C GLN A 116 -15.26 12.78 -4.73
N THR A 117 -14.87 13.69 -3.85
CA THR A 117 -13.65 14.48 -4.01
C THR A 117 -12.40 13.62 -3.86
N PRO A 118 -11.23 14.06 -4.37
CA PRO A 118 -9.98 13.32 -4.19
C PRO A 118 -9.67 13.00 -2.72
N ALA A 119 -9.85 13.98 -1.82
CA ALA A 119 -9.63 13.80 -0.39
C ALA A 119 -10.56 12.74 0.24
N GLU A 120 -11.82 12.65 -0.21
CA GLU A 120 -12.78 11.63 0.26
C GLU A 120 -12.42 10.23 -0.28
N ALA A 121 -12.00 10.14 -1.54
CA ALA A 121 -11.55 8.88 -2.14
C ALA A 121 -10.28 8.36 -1.43
N GLU A 122 -9.31 9.23 -1.18
CA GLU A 122 -8.10 8.92 -0.41
C GLU A 122 -8.42 8.50 1.02
N TYR A 123 -9.34 9.20 1.69
CA TYR A 123 -9.83 8.81 3.01
C TYR A 123 -10.45 7.40 2.99
N CYS A 124 -11.34 7.12 2.03
CA CYS A 124 -11.96 5.80 1.88
C CYS A 124 -10.93 4.70 1.59
N PHE A 125 -9.92 5.00 0.78
CA PHE A 125 -8.78 4.11 0.55
C PHE A 125 -8.09 3.77 1.87
N LEU A 126 -7.70 4.78 2.65
CA LEU A 126 -6.99 4.61 3.92
C LEU A 126 -7.82 3.84 4.95
N GLU A 127 -9.11 4.16 5.06
CA GLU A 127 -10.07 3.46 5.93
C GLU A 127 -10.19 1.97 5.63
N ARG A 128 -10.07 1.61 4.35
CA ARG A 128 -10.13 0.22 3.90
C ARG A 128 -8.78 -0.47 4.07
N ALA A 129 -7.69 0.19 3.68
CA ALA A 129 -6.34 -0.35 3.70
C ALA A 129 -5.86 -0.67 5.13
N LYS A 130 -6.20 0.16 6.13
CA LYS A 130 -5.79 -0.07 7.53
C LYS A 130 -6.33 -1.37 8.15
N ARG A 131 -7.35 -1.97 7.53
CA ARG A 131 -7.98 -3.22 8.00
C ARG A 131 -7.33 -4.47 7.41
N LEU A 132 -6.39 -4.31 6.48
CA LEU A 132 -5.68 -5.41 5.86
C LEU A 132 -4.62 -5.98 6.80
N GLU A 133 -4.46 -7.29 6.81
CA GLU A 133 -3.46 -7.94 7.69
C GLU A 133 -2.03 -7.51 7.36
N MET A 134 -1.77 -7.22 6.08
CA MET A 134 -0.46 -6.79 5.58
C MET A 134 -0.25 -5.27 5.67
N TYR A 135 -1.17 -4.53 6.29
CA TYR A 135 -1.04 -3.09 6.46
C TYR A 135 0.17 -2.73 7.32
N GLY A 136 1.12 -2.01 6.71
CA GLY A 136 2.31 -1.50 7.42
C GLY A 136 3.25 -2.57 7.96
N VAL A 137 3.14 -3.81 7.46
CA VAL A 137 4.00 -4.92 7.88
C VAL A 137 5.33 -4.87 7.15
N ASP A 138 6.42 -4.67 7.91
CA ASP A 138 7.78 -4.87 7.40
C ASP A 138 8.19 -6.33 7.57
N LEU A 139 8.18 -7.11 6.48
CA LEU A 139 8.40 -8.55 6.47
C LEU A 139 9.88 -8.94 6.35
N HIS A 140 10.29 -9.89 7.17
CA HIS A 140 11.62 -10.48 7.19
C HIS A 140 11.53 -12.00 7.16
N ASN A 141 12.22 -12.64 6.21
CA ASN A 141 12.27 -14.10 6.14
C ASN A 141 13.16 -14.63 7.29
N ALA A 142 12.69 -15.69 7.95
CA ALA A 142 13.37 -16.34 9.06
C ALA A 142 13.10 -17.85 9.06
N ARG A 143 13.70 -18.56 10.00
CA ARG A 143 13.42 -19.97 10.28
C ARG A 143 13.16 -20.18 11.76
N ASP A 144 12.24 -21.08 12.07
CA ASP A 144 11.96 -21.46 13.45
C ASP A 144 12.97 -22.50 13.98
N GLN A 145 12.78 -22.95 15.22
CA GLN A 145 13.62 -23.98 15.86
C GLN A 145 13.58 -25.33 15.14
N SER A 146 12.55 -25.59 14.34
CA SER A 146 12.37 -26.80 13.52
C SER A 146 12.93 -26.61 12.10
N ASN A 147 13.63 -25.50 11.85
CA ASN A 147 14.16 -25.09 10.54
C ASN A 147 13.09 -24.92 9.45
N LEU A 148 11.83 -24.67 9.86
CA LEU A 148 10.73 -24.36 8.95
C LEU A 148 10.76 -22.88 8.58
N GLU A 149 10.51 -22.58 7.31
CA GLU A 149 10.49 -21.21 6.81
C GLU A 149 9.28 -20.45 7.34
N ILE A 150 9.54 -19.30 7.94
CA ILE A 150 8.54 -18.38 8.50
C ILE A 150 8.87 -16.95 8.08
N GLN A 151 7.93 -16.04 8.25
CA GLN A 151 8.16 -14.61 8.06
C GLN A 151 7.80 -13.85 9.33
N LEU A 152 8.71 -12.99 9.77
CA LEU A 152 8.50 -12.08 10.89
C LEU A 152 8.11 -10.71 10.35
N GLY A 153 6.95 -10.22 10.75
CA GLY A 153 6.47 -8.88 10.41
C GLY A 153 6.64 -7.93 11.59
N VAL A 154 7.16 -6.74 11.34
CA VAL A 154 7.17 -5.64 12.32
C VAL A 154 6.03 -4.68 11.99
N THR A 155 5.20 -4.34 12.98
CA THR A 155 4.02 -3.46 12.82
C THR A 155 3.93 -2.42 13.93
N SER A 156 2.96 -1.52 13.85
CA SER A 156 2.68 -0.58 14.95
C SER A 156 2.15 -1.26 16.22
N ALA A 157 1.54 -2.43 16.12
CA ALA A 157 0.97 -3.15 17.25
C ALA A 157 1.96 -4.12 17.93
N GLY A 158 3.03 -4.50 17.24
CA GLY A 158 3.98 -5.50 17.72
C GLY A 158 4.63 -6.30 16.59
N LEU A 159 5.18 -7.46 16.95
CA LEU A 159 5.70 -8.46 16.03
C LEU A 159 4.60 -9.45 15.64
N VAL A 160 4.51 -9.78 14.36
CA VAL A 160 3.60 -10.80 13.83
C VAL A 160 4.41 -11.91 13.19
N VAL A 161 3.93 -13.15 13.28
CA VAL A 161 4.57 -14.31 12.66
C VAL A 161 3.63 -14.86 11.60
N PHE A 162 4.15 -15.05 10.40
CA PHE A 162 3.45 -15.68 9.28
C PHE A 162 4.12 -17.00 8.91
N GLN A 163 3.29 -17.96 8.52
CA GLN A 163 3.70 -19.22 7.94
C GLN A 163 2.76 -19.52 6.77
N ASN A 164 3.31 -19.80 5.58
CA ASN A 164 2.52 -20.01 4.36
C ASN A 164 1.52 -18.87 4.09
N PHE A 165 1.93 -17.62 4.30
CA PHE A 165 1.08 -16.41 4.19
C PHE A 165 -0.10 -16.33 5.15
N VAL A 166 -0.18 -17.21 6.16
CA VAL A 166 -1.18 -17.17 7.23
C VAL A 166 -0.53 -16.66 8.50
N LYS A 167 -1.15 -15.67 9.14
CA LYS A 167 -0.70 -15.16 10.44
C LYS A 167 -0.95 -16.22 11.52
N ILE A 168 0.12 -16.66 12.19
CA ILE A 168 0.06 -17.70 13.23
C ILE A 168 0.20 -17.15 14.65
N ASN A 169 0.85 -15.99 14.82
CA ASN A 169 1.03 -15.41 16.15
C ASN A 169 1.22 -13.88 16.11
N THR A 170 1.01 -13.24 17.25
CA THR A 170 1.25 -11.81 17.47
C THR A 170 1.82 -11.57 18.86
N PHE A 171 2.94 -10.86 18.93
CA PHE A 171 3.59 -10.42 20.16
C PHE A 171 3.50 -8.90 20.23
N SER A 172 2.66 -8.38 21.12
CA SER A 172 2.54 -6.94 21.36
C SER A 172 3.84 -6.35 21.93
N TRP A 173 4.05 -5.04 21.71
CA TRP A 173 5.18 -4.28 22.26
C TRP A 173 5.26 -4.29 23.79
#